data_AF-A0A952Q3A8-F1
#
_entry.id   AF-A0A952Q3A8-F1
#
_cell.length_a   1.000
_cell.length_b   1.000
_cell.length_c   1.000
_cell.angle_alpha   90.00
_cell.angle_beta   90.00
_cell.angle_gamma   90.00
#
_symmetry.space_group_name_H-M   'P 1'
#
loop_
_entity.id
_entity.type
_entity.pdbx_description
1 polymer ?
#
loop_
_entity_poly.entity_id
_entity_poly.type
_entity_poly.pdbx_seq_one_letter_code
_entity_poly.pdbx_strand_id
1 'polypeptide(L)'
;MNTELYDMLIDRLKVVGVSFDPGLSDEEVLHVEEACAFRFPPDLRGLLQRGVPGRSTRRASGGDRSQARDFPNWRKRPEEIMARSKKHLWDGIRAGVLDSYRPDHKAAVYWPVAWGERPAKLAAAQSILNAKWQKAPLLIPIWGHRYLPAEPAEAGNPVFSIMDVDMVHYGHDLLDYFVREFHIEPLMPKPDAPHSIPFWDDFLV
;
A
#
# COMPACT_ATOMS: atom_id res chain seq x y z
N MET A 1 -18.61 9.85 8.99
CA MET A 1 -17.82 8.61 9.20
C MET A 1 -17.78 8.35 10.70
N ASN A 2 -18.03 7.12 11.15
CA ASN A 2 -18.32 6.85 12.56
C ASN A 2 -17.05 6.96 13.43
N THR A 3 -16.90 8.07 14.16
CA THR A 3 -15.72 8.36 15.00
C THR A 3 -15.46 7.27 16.06
N GLU A 4 -16.51 6.66 16.59
CA GLU A 4 -16.40 5.56 17.57
C GLU A 4 -15.70 4.32 17.00
N LEU A 5 -15.84 4.08 15.69
CA LEU A 5 -15.25 2.91 15.04
C LEU A 5 -13.73 2.98 15.03
N TYR A 6 -13.16 4.16 14.77
CA TYR A 6 -11.70 4.33 14.79
C TYR A 6 -11.14 4.29 16.21
N ASP A 7 -11.89 4.76 17.21
CA ASP A 7 -11.49 4.60 18.61
C ASP A 7 -11.36 3.14 19.00
N MET A 8 -12.39 2.33 18.68
CA MET A 8 -12.37 0.90 18.96
C MET A 8 -11.23 0.19 18.21
N LEU A 9 -10.95 0.59 16.97
CA LEU A 9 -9.82 0.06 16.20
C LEU A 9 -8.48 0.39 16.86
N ILE A 10 -8.28 1.65 17.22
CA ILE A 10 -7.06 2.13 17.89
C ILE A 10 -6.86 1.38 19.20
N ASP A 11 -7.90 1.20 20.00
CA ASP A 11 -7.81 0.47 21.27
C ASP A 11 -7.43 -1.00 21.06
N ARG A 12 -8.03 -1.68 20.07
CA ARG A 12 -7.65 -3.06 19.70
C ARG A 12 -6.19 -3.13 19.25
N LEU A 13 -5.75 -2.19 18.42
CA LEU A 13 -4.37 -2.12 17.92
C LEU A 13 -3.36 -1.85 19.05
N LYS A 14 -3.71 -1.01 20.03
CA LYS A 14 -2.90 -0.78 21.23
C LYS A 14 -2.74 -2.06 22.06
N VAL A 15 -3.82 -2.82 22.27
CA VAL A 15 -3.79 -4.08 23.02
C VAL A 15 -2.82 -5.09 22.39
N VAL A 16 -2.76 -5.13 21.06
CA VAL A 16 -1.83 -6.02 20.32
C VAL A 16 -0.43 -5.42 20.10
N GLY A 17 -0.15 -4.27 20.71
CA GLY A 17 1.18 -3.70 20.83
C GLY A 17 1.58 -2.73 19.72
N VAL A 18 0.61 -2.04 19.11
CA VAL A 18 0.85 -0.87 18.23
C VAL A 18 0.79 0.41 19.07
N SER A 19 1.86 1.22 19.05
CA SER A 19 1.85 2.54 19.67
C SER A 19 1.07 3.54 18.83
N PHE A 20 0.53 4.58 19.46
CA PHE A 20 -0.17 5.66 18.78
C PHE A 20 0.30 7.01 19.28
N ASP A 21 0.60 7.91 18.35
CA ASP A 21 0.77 9.34 18.60
C ASP A 21 -0.58 10.06 18.46
N PRO A 22 -0.70 11.31 18.96
CA PRO A 22 -1.89 12.14 18.71
C PRO A 22 -2.24 12.22 17.22
N GLY A 23 -3.54 12.26 16.91
CA GLY A 23 -4.03 12.35 15.54
C GLY A 23 -3.55 13.60 14.80
N LEU A 24 -3.49 13.55 13.47
CA LEU A 24 -3.11 14.67 12.62
C LEU A 24 -4.15 15.79 12.69
N SER A 25 -3.71 17.04 12.77
CA SER A 25 -4.60 18.20 12.56
C SER A 25 -5.02 18.32 11.10
N ASP A 26 -6.03 19.14 10.81
CA ASP A 26 -6.41 19.44 9.42
C ASP A 26 -5.27 20.10 8.66
N GLU A 27 -4.49 20.98 9.30
CA GLU A 27 -3.30 21.61 8.69
C GLU A 27 -2.20 20.58 8.40
N GLU A 28 -1.97 19.63 9.31
CA GLU A 28 -0.98 18.55 9.08
C GLU A 28 -1.42 17.63 7.93
N VAL A 29 -2.72 17.31 7.83
CA VAL A 29 -3.26 16.55 6.69
C VAL A 29 -3.05 17.31 5.39
N LEU A 30 -3.44 18.59 5.35
CA LEU A 30 -3.28 19.43 4.16
C LEU A 30 -1.82 19.52 3.73
N HIS A 31 -0.90 19.72 4.69
CA HIS A 31 0.52 19.75 4.41
C HIS A 31 1.03 18.47 3.74
N VAL A 32 0.62 17.31 4.24
CA VAL A 32 1.04 16.01 3.67
C VAL A 32 0.47 15.79 2.27
N GLU A 33 -0.82 16.08 2.09
CA GLU A 33 -1.52 15.96 0.82
C GLU A 33 -0.91 16.86 -0.27
N GLU A 34 -0.54 18.10 0.09
CA GLU A 34 0.17 19.03 -0.79
C GLU A 34 1.59 18.57 -1.10
N ALA A 35 2.37 18.19 -0.08
CA ALA A 35 3.76 17.76 -0.25
C ALA A 35 3.89 16.51 -1.12
N CYS A 36 2.89 15.62 -1.07
CA CYS A 36 2.90 14.35 -1.80
C CYS A 36 2.04 14.34 -3.06
N ALA A 37 1.29 15.41 -3.34
CA ALA A 37 0.36 15.54 -4.45
C ALA A 37 -0.67 14.40 -4.53
N PHE A 38 -1.28 14.04 -3.40
CA PHE A 38 -2.41 13.10 -3.33
C PHE A 38 -3.42 13.53 -2.27
N ARG A 39 -4.61 12.92 -2.26
CA ARG A 39 -5.57 13.05 -1.15
C ARG A 39 -5.68 11.74 -0.39
N PHE A 40 -5.64 11.78 0.93
CA PHE A 40 -5.87 10.57 1.71
C PHE A 40 -7.29 10.07 1.43
N PRO A 41 -7.47 8.77 1.13
CA PRO A 41 -8.77 8.15 1.18
C PRO A 41 -9.46 8.46 2.53
N PRO A 42 -10.77 8.75 2.54
CA PRO A 42 -11.47 9.23 3.73
C PRO A 42 -11.27 8.34 4.96
N ASP A 43 -11.22 7.02 4.78
CA ASP A 43 -11.00 6.05 5.85
C ASP A 43 -9.60 6.15 6.47
N LEU A 44 -8.55 6.22 5.65
CA LEU A 44 -7.19 6.44 6.13
C LEU A 44 -7.03 7.82 6.77
N ARG A 45 -7.62 8.87 6.18
CA ARG A 45 -7.63 10.21 6.78
C ARG A 45 -8.28 10.17 8.16
N GLY A 46 -9.47 9.59 8.30
CA GLY A 46 -10.18 9.55 9.57
C GLY A 46 -9.43 8.79 10.66
N LEU A 47 -8.75 7.69 10.30
CA LEU A 47 -7.85 7.01 11.23
C LEU A 47 -6.70 7.92 11.66
N LEU A 48 -5.98 8.52 10.71
CA LEU A 48 -4.80 9.34 11.00
C LEU A 48 -5.13 10.61 11.79
N GLN A 49 -6.30 11.22 11.55
CA GLN A 49 -6.77 12.37 12.34
C GLN A 49 -7.24 11.97 13.74
N ARG A 50 -7.55 10.69 13.97
CA ARG A 50 -7.90 10.19 15.30
C ARG A 50 -6.68 9.76 16.10
N GLY A 51 -5.74 9.08 15.46
CA GLY A 51 -4.48 8.66 16.06
C GLY A 51 -3.52 8.14 14.99
N VAL A 52 -2.27 8.55 15.07
CA VAL A 52 -1.25 8.13 14.11
C VAL A 52 -0.56 6.86 14.64
N PRO A 53 -0.68 5.71 13.95
CA PRO A 53 0.01 4.51 14.37
C PRO A 53 1.53 4.72 14.24
N GLY A 54 2.27 4.19 15.21
CA GLY A 54 3.73 4.38 15.33
C GLY A 54 4.49 3.06 15.27
N ARG A 55 5.17 2.69 16.36
CA ARG A 55 5.91 1.44 16.45
C ARG A 55 4.96 0.28 16.72
N SER A 56 5.14 -0.83 16.02
CA SER A 56 4.55 -2.11 16.40
C SER A 56 5.58 -3.02 17.09
N THR A 57 5.16 -3.70 18.15
CA THR A 57 5.93 -4.81 18.75
C THR A 57 5.89 -6.05 17.87
N ARG A 58 4.89 -6.15 16.98
CA ARG A 58 4.75 -7.22 16.00
C ARG A 58 5.55 -6.91 14.73
N ARG A 59 5.80 -7.96 13.95
CA ARG A 59 6.32 -7.85 12.59
C ARG A 59 5.17 -7.90 11.61
N ALA A 60 5.33 -7.22 10.47
CA ALA A 60 4.40 -7.35 9.37
C ALA A 60 4.35 -8.81 8.89
N SER A 61 3.13 -9.28 8.67
CA SER A 61 2.79 -10.58 8.13
C SER A 61 3.48 -10.75 6.78
N GLY A 62 4.12 -11.89 6.52
CA GLY A 62 4.85 -12.13 5.26
C GLY A 62 6.15 -11.33 5.10
N GLY A 63 6.64 -10.66 6.15
CA GLY A 63 7.86 -9.84 6.08
C GLY A 63 9.16 -10.59 6.35
N ASP A 64 10.20 -10.26 5.57
CA ASP A 64 11.61 -10.49 5.92
C ASP A 64 11.91 -9.85 7.30
N ARG A 65 12.82 -10.46 8.08
CA ARG A 65 13.26 -9.97 9.39
C ARG A 65 13.81 -8.55 9.37
N SER A 66 14.18 -8.04 8.18
CA SER A 66 14.66 -6.70 7.89
C SER A 66 13.56 -5.63 7.73
N GLN A 67 12.28 -6.01 7.59
CA GLN A 67 11.20 -5.04 7.35
C GLN A 67 10.94 -4.13 8.56
N ALA A 68 10.52 -2.89 8.24
CA ALA A 68 10.25 -1.86 9.22
C ALA A 68 9.14 -2.28 10.19
N ARG A 69 9.41 -2.12 11.49
CA ARG A 69 8.41 -2.32 12.55
C ARG A 69 7.50 -1.11 12.74
N ASP A 70 7.83 -0.01 12.08
CA ASP A 70 7.25 1.29 12.33
C ASP A 70 6.36 1.70 11.16
N PHE A 71 5.17 2.21 11.47
CA PHE A 71 4.27 2.84 10.51
C PHE A 71 4.87 4.18 10.02
N PRO A 72 4.46 4.67 8.83
CA PRO A 72 4.89 5.96 8.32
C PRO A 72 4.54 7.10 9.28
N ASN A 73 5.55 7.88 9.66
CA ASN A 73 5.35 9.11 10.42
C ASN A 73 5.18 10.29 9.46
N TRP A 74 3.93 10.57 9.11
CA TRP A 74 3.54 11.60 8.14
C TRP A 74 3.91 13.04 8.57
N ARG A 75 4.21 13.30 9.85
CA ARG A 75 4.61 14.64 10.33
C ARG A 75 6.03 15.05 9.97
N LYS A 76 6.89 14.09 9.64
CA LYS A 76 8.33 14.37 9.47
C LYS A 76 8.67 14.77 8.04
N ARG A 77 8.73 13.79 7.15
CA ARG A 77 9.23 13.94 5.77
C ARG A 77 8.32 13.14 4.84
N PRO A 78 7.07 13.57 4.65
CA PRO A 78 6.06 12.83 3.86
C PRO A 78 6.53 12.58 2.42
N GLU A 79 7.24 13.52 1.82
CA GLU A 79 7.88 13.39 0.51
C GLU A 79 8.93 12.26 0.46
N GLU A 80 9.73 12.10 1.52
CA GLU A 80 10.72 11.02 1.59
C GLU A 80 10.08 9.65 1.83
N ILE A 81 8.97 9.62 2.58
CA ILE A 81 8.14 8.41 2.75
C ILE A 81 7.65 7.93 1.38
N MET A 82 7.05 8.84 0.60
CA MET A 82 6.54 8.52 -0.72
C MET A 82 7.66 8.20 -1.71
N ALA A 83 8.77 8.94 -1.71
CA ALA A 83 9.91 8.67 -2.59
C ALA A 83 10.51 7.29 -2.33
N ARG A 84 10.71 6.92 -1.06
CA ARG A 84 11.20 5.58 -0.68
C ARG A 84 10.23 4.48 -1.11
N SER A 85 8.93 4.68 -0.84
CA SER A 85 7.87 3.74 -1.23
C SER A 85 7.86 3.52 -2.75
N LYS A 86 7.82 4.61 -3.51
CA LYS A 86 7.79 4.60 -4.98
C LYS A 86 9.05 3.96 -5.57
N LYS A 87 10.22 4.23 -4.97
CA LYS A 87 11.47 3.57 -5.37
C LYS A 87 11.42 2.06 -5.12
N HIS A 88 10.95 1.63 -3.96
CA HIS A 88 10.88 0.20 -3.62
C HIS A 88 9.96 -0.57 -4.57
N LEU A 89 8.75 -0.05 -4.81
CA LEU A 89 7.81 -0.60 -5.77
C LEU A 89 8.39 -0.64 -7.18
N TRP A 90 9.03 0.45 -7.62
CA TRP A 90 9.69 0.51 -8.92
C TRP A 90 10.78 -0.54 -9.06
N ASP A 91 11.69 -0.66 -8.09
CA ASP A 91 12.80 -1.60 -8.15
C ASP A 91 12.29 -3.05 -8.27
N GLY A 92 11.29 -3.42 -7.45
CA GLY A 92 10.72 -4.76 -7.43
C GLY A 92 9.96 -5.12 -8.72
N ILE A 93 9.05 -4.25 -9.16
CA ILE A 93 8.29 -4.45 -10.41
C ILE A 93 9.25 -4.48 -11.61
N ARG A 94 10.22 -3.55 -11.65
CA ARG A 94 11.21 -3.49 -12.73
C ARG A 94 12.06 -4.76 -12.78
N ALA A 95 12.53 -5.25 -11.64
CA ALA A 95 13.29 -6.49 -11.56
C ALA A 95 12.44 -7.67 -12.05
N GLY A 96 11.25 -7.88 -11.49
CA GLY A 96 10.40 -9.01 -11.86
C GLY A 96 9.97 -9.01 -13.35
N VAL A 97 9.72 -7.83 -13.93
CA VAL A 97 9.39 -7.72 -15.36
C VAL A 97 10.61 -7.92 -16.25
N LEU A 98 11.73 -7.23 -15.97
CA LEU A 98 12.86 -7.14 -16.90
C LEU A 98 13.92 -8.22 -16.71
N ASP A 99 14.07 -8.78 -15.51
CA ASP A 99 15.05 -9.84 -15.27
C ASP A 99 14.71 -11.10 -16.05
N SER A 100 13.43 -11.29 -16.41
CA SER A 100 12.94 -12.36 -17.29
C SER A 100 13.51 -12.34 -18.72
N TYR A 101 14.21 -11.25 -19.11
CA TYR A 101 14.90 -11.14 -20.40
C TYR A 101 16.38 -11.52 -20.33
N ARG A 102 16.91 -11.79 -19.13
CA ARG A 102 18.29 -12.20 -18.98
C ARG A 102 18.45 -13.65 -19.44
N PRO A 103 19.54 -14.01 -20.14
CA PRO A 103 19.76 -15.38 -20.61
C PRO A 103 19.84 -16.43 -19.49
N ASP A 104 20.23 -16.00 -18.29
CA ASP A 104 20.41 -16.84 -17.10
C ASP A 104 19.19 -16.87 -16.17
N HIS A 105 18.08 -16.21 -16.53
CA HIS A 105 16.89 -16.15 -15.71
C HIS A 105 16.20 -17.52 -15.62
N LYS A 106 15.96 -17.99 -14.39
CA LYS A 106 15.37 -19.31 -14.12
C LYS A 106 13.95 -19.27 -13.57
N ALA A 107 13.47 -18.09 -13.15
CA ALA A 107 12.12 -17.95 -12.62
C ALA A 107 11.09 -17.84 -13.75
N ALA A 108 9.82 -17.93 -13.39
CA ALA A 108 8.73 -17.75 -14.33
C ALA A 108 8.75 -16.33 -14.89
N VAL A 109 8.46 -16.20 -16.19
CA VAL A 109 8.31 -14.90 -16.84
C VAL A 109 7.07 -14.21 -16.30
N TYR A 110 7.24 -13.01 -15.77
CA TYR A 110 6.12 -12.13 -15.43
C TYR A 110 5.95 -11.05 -16.50
N TRP A 111 4.78 -11.03 -17.14
CA TRP A 111 4.33 -9.95 -18.02
C TRP A 111 2.81 -9.81 -17.85
N PRO A 112 2.30 -8.68 -17.32
CA PRO A 112 0.87 -8.51 -17.10
C PRO A 112 0.07 -8.70 -18.38
N VAL A 113 -0.98 -9.52 -18.35
CA VAL A 113 -1.83 -9.79 -19.53
C VAL A 113 -2.46 -8.51 -20.06
N ALA A 114 -2.84 -7.59 -19.16
CA ALA A 114 -3.38 -6.28 -19.51
C ALA A 114 -2.38 -5.36 -20.28
N TRP A 115 -1.10 -5.72 -20.33
CA TRP A 115 -0.09 -5.00 -21.12
C TRP A 115 0.01 -5.53 -22.56
N GLY A 116 -0.77 -6.54 -22.91
CA GLY A 116 -0.78 -7.17 -24.22
C GLY A 116 0.38 -8.13 -24.41
N GLU A 117 0.76 -8.37 -25.67
CA GLU A 117 1.82 -9.30 -26.01
C GLU A 117 3.17 -8.84 -25.45
N ARG A 118 3.90 -9.78 -24.82
CA ARG A 118 5.25 -9.56 -24.33
C ARG A 118 6.19 -9.25 -25.51
N PRO A 119 6.89 -8.10 -25.53
CA PRO A 119 7.85 -7.80 -26.58
C PRO A 119 9.03 -8.78 -26.62
N ALA A 120 9.56 -9.06 -27.81
CA ALA A 120 10.76 -9.89 -27.95
C ALA A 120 12.05 -9.19 -27.48
N LYS A 121 12.09 -7.85 -27.48
CA LYS A 121 13.29 -7.06 -27.19
C LYS A 121 13.19 -6.38 -25.83
N LEU A 122 14.24 -6.49 -25.02
CA LEU A 122 14.36 -5.84 -23.70
C LEU A 122 14.10 -4.32 -23.77
N ALA A 123 14.64 -3.63 -24.77
CA ALA A 123 14.46 -2.18 -24.93
C ALA A 123 12.98 -1.78 -25.12
N ALA A 124 12.20 -2.60 -25.82
CA ALA A 124 10.76 -2.38 -25.99
C ALA A 124 10.00 -2.63 -24.69
N ALA A 125 10.35 -3.71 -23.97
CA ALA A 125 9.78 -4.01 -22.66
C ALA A 125 10.04 -2.90 -21.63
N GLN A 126 11.28 -2.39 -21.57
CA GLN A 126 11.65 -1.25 -20.72
C GLN A 126 10.85 0.01 -21.07
N SER A 127 10.62 0.27 -22.35
CA SER A 127 9.85 1.43 -22.81
C SER A 127 8.39 1.34 -22.38
N ILE A 128 7.76 0.16 -22.52
CA ILE A 128 6.39 -0.09 -22.07
C ILE A 128 6.29 0.03 -20.55
N LEU A 129 7.20 -0.60 -19.80
CA LEU A 129 7.24 -0.53 -18.34
C LEU A 129 7.34 0.92 -17.86
N ASN A 130 8.25 1.72 -18.43
CA ASN A 130 8.41 3.13 -18.08
C ASN A 130 7.12 3.91 -18.34
N ALA A 131 6.49 3.71 -19.51
CA ALA A 131 5.26 4.40 -19.88
C ALA A 131 4.07 4.02 -18.99
N LYS A 132 3.98 2.75 -18.57
CA LYS A 132 2.96 2.28 -17.61
C LYS A 132 3.22 2.87 -16.22
N TRP A 133 4.46 2.81 -15.74
CA TRP A 133 4.83 3.36 -14.43
C TRP A 133 4.60 4.87 -14.31
N GLN A 134 4.86 5.63 -15.36
CA GLN A 134 4.58 7.08 -15.39
C GLN A 134 3.09 7.41 -15.23
N LYS A 135 2.20 6.49 -15.58
CA LYS A 135 0.74 6.64 -15.48
C LYS A 135 0.15 5.95 -14.25
N ALA A 136 0.98 5.28 -13.46
CA ALA A 136 0.53 4.53 -12.28
C ALA A 136 -0.04 5.49 -11.23
N PRO A 137 -1.30 5.30 -10.78
CA PRO A 137 -1.85 6.04 -9.65
C PRO A 137 -1.01 5.83 -8.39
N LEU A 138 -0.97 6.80 -7.48
CA LEU A 138 -0.12 6.67 -6.29
C LEU A 138 -0.62 5.58 -5.33
N LEU A 139 0.34 4.88 -4.72
CA LEU A 139 0.13 3.91 -3.65
C LEU A 139 0.70 4.47 -2.34
N ILE A 140 -0.20 4.70 -1.39
CA ILE A 140 0.10 5.23 -0.06
C ILE A 140 0.58 4.07 0.82
N PRO A 141 1.83 4.09 1.32
CA PRO A 141 2.31 3.05 2.22
C PRO A 141 1.55 3.11 3.56
N ILE A 142 1.12 1.94 4.06
CA ILE A 142 0.48 1.82 5.38
C ILE A 142 1.45 1.19 6.38
N TRP A 143 1.92 -0.03 6.13
CA TRP A 143 2.89 -0.73 6.99
C TRP A 143 3.51 -1.91 6.25
N GLY A 144 4.82 -2.15 6.43
CA GLY A 144 5.52 -3.18 5.66
C GLY A 144 5.37 -2.98 4.15
N HIS A 145 4.90 -4.02 3.46
CA HIS A 145 4.63 -4.04 2.01
C HIS A 145 3.13 -3.87 1.69
N ARG A 146 2.43 -3.11 2.55
CA ARG A 146 0.99 -2.84 2.44
C ARG A 146 0.75 -1.43 1.93
N TYR A 147 -0.12 -1.33 0.93
CA TYR A 147 -0.37 -0.07 0.24
C TYR A 147 -1.86 0.17 0.03
N LEU A 148 -2.30 1.40 0.19
CA LEU A 148 -3.65 1.85 -0.17
C LEU A 148 -3.58 2.69 -1.46
N PRO A 149 -4.47 2.50 -2.43
CA PRO A 149 -4.52 3.37 -3.59
C PRO A 149 -4.98 4.77 -3.18
N ALA A 150 -4.30 5.80 -3.70
CA ALA A 150 -4.73 7.19 -3.56
C ALA A 150 -5.92 7.53 -4.47
N GLU A 151 -6.14 6.75 -5.52
CA GLU A 151 -7.21 6.94 -6.49
C GLU A 151 -7.99 5.62 -6.70
N PRO A 152 -9.34 5.64 -6.58
CA PRO A 152 -10.16 6.81 -6.26
C PRO A 152 -9.95 7.29 -4.81
N ALA A 153 -10.13 8.59 -4.55
CA ALA A 153 -10.03 9.16 -3.20
C ALA A 153 -11.31 8.88 -2.38
N GLU A 154 -11.65 7.59 -2.27
CA GLU A 154 -12.89 7.07 -1.69
C GLU A 154 -12.59 6.06 -0.57
N ALA A 155 -13.52 5.90 0.36
CA ALA A 155 -13.38 4.92 1.43
C ALA A 155 -13.71 3.51 0.92
N GLY A 156 -13.15 2.49 1.56
CA GLY A 156 -13.41 1.09 1.19
C GLY A 156 -12.52 0.57 0.07
N ASN A 157 -11.49 1.33 -0.31
CA ASN A 157 -10.46 0.84 -1.21
C ASN A 157 -9.72 -0.37 -0.59
N PRO A 158 -9.38 -1.41 -1.37
CA PRO A 158 -8.63 -2.54 -0.87
C PRO A 158 -7.20 -2.12 -0.51
N VAL A 159 -6.65 -2.82 0.48
CA VAL A 159 -5.22 -2.73 0.81
C VAL A 159 -4.48 -3.78 0.01
N PHE A 160 -3.53 -3.36 -0.80
CA PHE A 160 -2.66 -4.24 -1.56
C PHE A 160 -1.50 -4.75 -0.71
N SER A 161 -1.17 -6.02 -0.89
CA SER A 161 0.16 -6.57 -0.61
C SER A 161 0.96 -6.51 -1.90
N ILE A 162 2.14 -5.87 -1.90
CA ILE A 162 3.00 -5.83 -3.09
C ILE A 162 4.42 -6.23 -2.71
N MET A 163 4.85 -7.39 -3.20
CA MET A 163 6.21 -7.91 -3.06
C MET A 163 6.77 -8.18 -4.45
N ASP A 164 7.64 -7.29 -4.93
CA ASP A 164 8.12 -7.28 -6.31
C ASP A 164 6.97 -7.23 -7.34
N VAL A 165 6.68 -8.35 -8.02
CA VAL A 165 5.58 -8.49 -8.99
C VAL A 165 4.40 -9.29 -8.44
N ASP A 166 4.53 -9.85 -7.23
CA ASP A 166 3.44 -10.54 -6.54
C ASP A 166 2.55 -9.48 -5.88
N MET A 167 1.33 -9.34 -6.41
CA MET A 167 0.35 -8.41 -5.90
C MET A 167 -0.99 -9.08 -5.68
N VAL A 168 -1.54 -8.87 -4.47
CA VAL A 168 -2.85 -9.38 -4.09
C VAL A 168 -3.62 -8.33 -3.29
N HIS A 169 -4.95 -8.41 -3.29
CA HIS A 169 -5.77 -7.73 -2.29
C HIS A 169 -5.57 -8.41 -0.93
N TYR A 170 -4.85 -7.75 -0.03
CA TYR A 170 -4.60 -8.25 1.32
C TYR A 170 -5.73 -7.91 2.28
N GLY A 171 -6.33 -6.73 2.13
CA GLY A 171 -7.55 -6.30 2.81
C GLY A 171 -8.60 -5.91 1.76
N HIS A 172 -9.87 -6.26 1.97
CA HIS A 172 -10.96 -5.79 1.11
C HIS A 172 -11.28 -4.31 1.36
N ASP A 173 -10.98 -3.84 2.57
CA ASP A 173 -10.93 -2.43 2.97
C ASP A 173 -9.85 -2.24 4.05
N LEU A 174 -9.73 -1.01 4.58
CA LEU A 174 -8.77 -0.69 5.63
C LEU A 174 -9.02 -1.44 6.96
N LEU A 175 -10.27 -1.71 7.33
CA LEU A 175 -10.61 -2.39 8.59
C LEU A 175 -10.30 -3.88 8.52
N ASP A 176 -10.70 -4.54 7.44
CA ASP A 176 -10.40 -5.94 7.15
C ASP A 176 -8.88 -6.18 7.03
N TYR A 177 -8.16 -5.21 6.46
CA TYR A 177 -6.69 -5.22 6.51
C TYR A 177 -6.16 -5.32 7.95
N PHE A 178 -6.58 -4.43 8.86
CA PHE A 178 -6.07 -4.45 10.24
C PHE A 178 -6.45 -5.73 10.98
N VAL A 179 -7.65 -6.27 10.73
CA VAL A 179 -8.08 -7.58 11.24
C VAL A 179 -7.11 -8.67 10.84
N ARG A 180 -6.78 -8.75 9.54
CA ARG A 180 -5.88 -9.78 8.99
C ARG A 180 -4.45 -9.60 9.45
N GLU A 181 -3.94 -8.37 9.40
CA GLU A 181 -2.56 -8.03 9.70
C GLU A 181 -2.22 -8.17 11.19
N PHE A 182 -3.17 -7.83 12.07
CA PHE A 182 -2.94 -7.82 13.52
C PHE A 182 -3.72 -8.90 14.26
N HIS A 183 -4.42 -9.80 13.56
CA HIS A 183 -5.22 -10.88 14.15
C HIS A 183 -6.12 -10.37 15.29
N ILE A 184 -6.78 -9.23 15.06
CA ILE A 184 -7.74 -8.63 15.99
C ILE A 184 -9.16 -9.00 15.58
N GLU A 185 -10.09 -8.97 16.53
CA GLU A 185 -11.50 -9.19 16.22
C GLU A 185 -12.01 -8.15 15.20
N PRO A 186 -12.94 -8.52 14.29
CA PRO A 186 -13.56 -7.58 13.36
C PRO A 186 -14.47 -6.59 14.10
N LEU A 187 -14.50 -5.35 13.62
CA LEU A 187 -15.41 -4.31 14.10
C LEU A 187 -16.67 -4.20 13.25
N MET A 188 -16.55 -4.58 11.98
CA MET A 188 -17.61 -4.59 10.98
C MET A 188 -17.51 -5.90 10.19
N PRO A 189 -18.61 -6.36 9.56
CA PRO A 189 -18.54 -7.44 8.59
C PRO A 189 -17.55 -7.10 7.47
N LYS A 190 -16.75 -8.08 7.08
CA LYS A 190 -15.86 -7.94 5.92
C LYS A 190 -16.71 -7.70 4.65
N PRO A 191 -16.31 -6.79 3.75
CA PRO A 191 -16.93 -6.71 2.43
C PRO A 191 -16.84 -8.03 1.66
N ASP A 192 -17.88 -8.38 0.91
CA ASP A 192 -17.92 -9.63 0.13
C ASP A 192 -16.78 -9.68 -0.90
N ALA A 193 -16.53 -8.56 -1.58
CA ALA A 193 -15.48 -8.39 -2.57
C ALA A 193 -14.73 -7.06 -2.35
N PRO A 194 -13.44 -6.96 -2.72
CA PRO A 194 -12.71 -5.70 -2.75
C PRO A 194 -13.27 -4.78 -3.85
N HIS A 195 -13.16 -3.47 -3.66
CA HIS A 195 -13.41 -2.51 -4.74
C HIS A 195 -12.38 -2.72 -5.86
N SER A 196 -12.82 -2.60 -7.11
CA SER A 196 -11.89 -2.61 -8.24
C SER A 196 -11.10 -1.32 -8.30
N ILE A 197 -9.78 -1.43 -8.46
CA ILE A 197 -8.86 -0.31 -8.56
C ILE A 197 -8.25 -0.32 -9.96
N PRO A 198 -8.71 0.59 -10.85
CA PRO A 198 -8.16 0.72 -12.19
C PRO A 198 -6.64 0.87 -12.15
N PHE A 199 -5.97 0.37 -13.19
CA PHE A 199 -4.51 0.25 -13.29
C PHE A 199 -3.90 -0.81 -12.36
N TRP A 200 -4.16 -0.77 -11.05
CA TRP A 200 -3.51 -1.71 -10.13
C TRP A 200 -4.08 -3.12 -10.28
N ASP A 201 -5.38 -3.29 -10.48
CA ASP A 201 -5.95 -4.64 -10.65
C ASP A 201 -5.35 -5.43 -11.85
N ASP A 202 -4.76 -4.75 -12.83
CA ASP A 202 -4.08 -5.36 -13.99
C ASP A 202 -2.87 -6.25 -13.61
N PHE A 203 -2.34 -6.09 -12.40
CA PHE A 203 -1.13 -6.78 -11.93
C PHE A 203 -1.42 -7.87 -10.90
N LEU A 204 -2.68 -8.04 -10.50
CA LEU A 204 -3.08 -9.07 -9.54
C LEU A 204 -2.76 -10.47 -10.08
N VAL A 205 -2.31 -11.34 -9.18
CA VAL A 205 -1.98 -12.76 -9.47
C VAL A 205 -2.97 -13.74 -8.88
#